data_AF-A0AAW6Q7I3-F1
#
_entry.id   AF-A0AAW6Q7I3-F1
#
_cell.length_a   1.000
_cell.length_b   1.000
_cell.length_c   1.000
_cell.angle_alpha   90.00
_cell.angle_beta   90.00
_cell.angle_gamma   90.00
#
_symmetry.space_group_name_H-M   'P 1'
#
loop_
_entity.id
_entity.type
_entity.pdbx_description
1 polymer ?
#
loop_
_entity_poly.entity_id
_entity_poly.type
_entity_poly.pdbx_seq_one_letter_code
_entity_poly.pdbx_strand_id
1 'polypeptide(L)'
;FKQKKLNRLFGFISGVLTLFPFLQWQRSHSIHHATSSNLDKRGTGDIWMMTVKEYNEASAWTKIRYRLYRNPFIMFILGPIYVFLIKNRFNVKGARRKERWNTYFTNAAIVLLAAATCLLVGWENFLLVQGPIFLISGSIGVWL
;
A
#
# COMPACT_ATOMS: atom_id res chain seq x y z
N PHE A 1 10.75 6.93 -19.28
CA PHE A 1 10.81 8.08 -20.22
C PHE A 1 12.11 8.86 -20.06
N LYS A 2 12.65 9.39 -21.16
CA LYS A 2 13.83 10.30 -21.13
C LYS A 2 13.55 11.56 -20.29
N GLN A 3 12.30 12.04 -20.27
CA GLN A 3 11.89 13.18 -19.47
C GLN A 3 11.37 12.78 -18.08
N LYS A 4 11.97 13.34 -17.02
CA LYS A 4 11.57 13.09 -15.62
C LYS A 4 10.13 13.54 -15.30
N LYS A 5 9.61 14.56 -15.97
CA LYS A 5 8.23 15.04 -15.79
C LYS A 5 7.21 14.00 -16.25
N LEU A 6 7.44 13.38 -17.41
CA LEU A 6 6.58 12.30 -17.93
C LEU A 6 6.59 11.08 -17.01
N ASN A 7 7.75 10.66 -16.48
CA ASN A 7 7.82 9.58 -15.49
C ASN A 7 6.92 9.85 -14.28
N ARG A 8 6.90 11.09 -13.78
CA ARG A 8 6.07 11.48 -12.64
C ARG A 8 4.59 11.54 -12.97
N LEU A 9 4.23 12.00 -14.17
CA LEU A 9 2.85 12.04 -14.62
C LEU A 9 2.26 10.63 -14.75
N PHE A 10 2.95 9.75 -15.48
CA PHE A 10 2.51 8.36 -15.62
C PHE A 10 2.51 7.63 -14.29
N GLY A 11 3.50 7.90 -13.43
CA GLY A 11 3.51 7.38 -12.07
C GLY A 11 2.30 7.84 -11.24
N PHE A 12 1.91 9.11 -11.36
CA PHE A 12 0.70 9.60 -10.70
C PHE A 12 -0.57 8.93 -11.24
N ILE A 13 -0.72 8.82 -12.56
CA ILE A 13 -1.88 8.18 -13.20
C ILE A 13 -1.97 6.70 -12.77
N SER A 14 -0.87 5.95 -12.86
CA SER A 14 -0.85 4.55 -12.41
C SER A 14 -1.10 4.43 -10.92
N GLY A 15 -0.61 5.37 -10.12
CA GLY A 15 -0.89 5.44 -8.69
C GLY A 15 -2.37 5.68 -8.37
N VAL A 16 -3.07 6.51 -9.14
CA VAL A 16 -4.52 6.68 -9.00
C VAL A 16 -5.25 5.38 -9.31
N LEU A 17 -4.91 4.72 -10.42
CA LEU A 17 -5.55 3.46 -10.84
C LEU A 17 -5.27 2.29 -9.88
N THR A 18 -4.10 2.28 -9.23
CA THR A 18 -3.69 1.21 -8.29
C THR A 18 -3.89 1.59 -6.82
N LEU A 19 -4.50 2.75 -6.53
CA LEU A 19 -4.71 3.25 -5.17
C LEU A 19 -3.40 3.44 -4.36
N PHE A 20 -2.34 3.90 -5.01
CA PHE A 20 -1.06 4.26 -4.39
C PHE A 20 -0.66 5.73 -4.61
N PRO A 21 -0.31 6.48 -3.56
CA PRO A 21 0.32 7.78 -3.71
C PRO A 21 1.75 7.63 -4.27
N PHE A 22 1.90 7.88 -5.57
CA PHE A 22 3.11 7.55 -6.34
C PHE A 22 4.43 8.01 -5.71
N LEU A 23 4.52 9.27 -5.25
CA LEU A 23 5.79 9.79 -4.72
C LEU A 23 6.13 9.20 -3.36
N GLN A 24 5.13 8.96 -2.52
CA GLN A 24 5.32 8.30 -1.23
C GLN A 24 5.72 6.84 -1.44
N TRP A 25 5.04 6.13 -2.34
CA TRP A 25 5.35 4.76 -2.71
C TRP A 25 6.75 4.64 -3.33
N GLN A 26 7.10 5.50 -4.29
CA GLN A 26 8.41 5.53 -4.94
C GLN A 26 9.54 5.63 -3.90
N ARG A 27 9.36 6.51 -2.90
CA ARG A 27 10.34 6.67 -1.82
C ARG A 27 10.44 5.42 -0.95
N SER A 28 9.31 4.91 -0.44
CA SER A 28 9.33 3.72 0.42
C SER A 28 9.86 2.50 -0.30
N HIS A 29 9.52 2.34 -1.58
CA HIS A 29 9.95 1.23 -2.41
C HIS A 29 11.44 1.30 -2.73
N SER A 30 11.97 2.50 -2.97
CA SER A 30 13.43 2.69 -3.13
C SER A 30 14.21 2.35 -1.86
N ILE A 31 13.68 2.69 -0.68
CA ILE A 31 14.28 2.32 0.62
C ILE A 31 14.20 0.81 0.83
N HIS A 32 13.04 0.21 0.56
CA HIS A 32 12.83 -1.23 0.63
C HIS A 32 13.86 -1.96 -0.23
N HIS A 33 14.01 -1.62 -1.52
CA HIS A 33 15.01 -2.27 -2.37
C HIS A 33 16.46 -2.06 -1.91
N ALA A 34 16.78 -0.93 -1.28
CA ALA A 34 18.11 -0.69 -0.73
C ALA A 34 18.40 -1.46 0.58
N THR A 35 17.37 -1.98 1.24
CA THR A 35 17.45 -2.64 2.56
C THR A 35 16.85 -4.05 2.58
N SER A 36 16.28 -4.49 1.47
CA SER A 36 15.63 -5.80 1.35
C SER A 36 16.62 -6.92 1.63
N SER A 37 16.14 -7.98 2.26
CA SER A 37 16.96 -9.12 2.73
C SER A 37 18.03 -8.76 3.77
N ASN A 38 17.93 -7.59 4.42
CA ASN A 38 18.80 -7.19 5.53
C ASN A 38 17.96 -6.94 6.80
N LEU A 39 17.97 -7.91 7.73
CA LEU A 39 17.20 -7.85 8.97
C LEU A 39 17.61 -6.69 9.90
N ASP A 40 18.84 -6.19 9.81
CA ASP A 40 19.32 -5.06 10.61
C ASP A 40 18.76 -3.71 10.12
N LYS A 41 18.24 -3.66 8.88
CA LYS A 41 17.70 -2.44 8.26
C LYS A 41 16.20 -2.50 7.95
N ARG A 42 15.49 -3.48 8.51
CA ARG A 42 14.05 -3.68 8.32
C ARG A 42 13.20 -2.47 8.74
N GLY A 43 12.07 -2.28 8.07
CA GLY A 43 10.94 -1.49 8.56
C GLY A 43 10.16 -0.73 7.49
N THR A 44 10.83 -0.16 6.49
CA THR A 44 10.15 0.63 5.44
C THR A 44 9.81 -0.25 4.25
N GLY A 45 8.53 -0.57 4.09
CA GLY A 45 8.04 -1.40 2.99
C GLY A 45 8.13 -2.90 3.27
N ASP A 46 8.75 -3.30 4.38
CA ASP A 46 8.90 -4.71 4.73
C ASP A 46 7.68 -5.29 5.45
N ILE A 47 7.52 -6.59 5.29
CA ILE A 47 6.65 -7.41 6.13
C ILE A 47 7.32 -7.59 7.49
N TRP A 48 6.56 -7.46 8.58
CA TRP A 48 7.10 -7.68 9.92
C TRP A 48 7.57 -9.13 10.07
N MET A 49 8.88 -9.30 10.31
CA MET A 49 9.54 -10.59 10.45
C MET A 49 10.40 -10.60 11.71
N MET A 50 10.24 -11.66 12.50
CA MET A 50 11.08 -11.93 13.68
C MET A 50 12.07 -13.04 13.37
N THR A 51 13.28 -12.92 13.92
CA THR A 51 14.19 -14.07 14.07
C THR A 51 13.63 -15.06 15.10
N VAL A 52 14.14 -16.29 15.10
CA VAL A 52 13.77 -17.28 16.12
C VAL A 52 14.09 -16.78 17.52
N LYS A 53 15.24 -16.11 17.71
CA LYS A 53 15.63 -15.52 18.99
C LYS A 53 14.63 -14.45 19.45
N GLU A 54 14.31 -13.49 18.58
CA GLU A 54 13.32 -12.43 18.86
C GLU A 54 11.94 -13.02 19.18
N TYR A 55 11.52 -14.05 18.43
CA TYR A 55 10.27 -14.72 18.69
C TYR A 55 10.28 -15.40 20.06
N ASN A 56 11.35 -16.11 20.43
CA ASN A 56 11.43 -16.80 21.72
C ASN A 56 11.41 -15.82 22.90
N GLU A 57 12.13 -14.71 22.78
CA GLU A 57 12.22 -13.64 23.78
C GLU A 57 10.93 -12.78 23.85
N ALA A 58 10.06 -12.83 22.84
CA ALA A 58 8.83 -12.07 22.81
C ALA A 58 7.80 -12.55 23.86
N SER A 59 7.04 -11.59 24.39
CA SER A 59 5.89 -11.87 25.27
C SER A 59 4.81 -12.69 24.55
N ALA A 60 3.99 -13.41 25.31
CA ALA A 60 2.90 -14.22 24.76
C ALA A 60 1.97 -13.40 23.84
N TRP A 61 1.70 -12.15 24.21
CA TRP A 61 0.86 -11.26 23.41
C TRP A 61 1.52 -10.81 22.10
N THR A 62 2.81 -10.52 22.12
CA THR A 62 3.58 -10.22 20.91
C THR A 62 3.61 -11.42 19.96
N LYS A 63 3.77 -12.65 20.49
CA LYS A 63 3.67 -13.89 19.71
C LYS A 63 2.30 -14.07 19.07
N ILE A 64 1.21 -13.77 19.78
CA ILE A 64 -0.16 -13.84 19.24
C ILE A 64 -0.33 -12.82 18.10
N ARG A 65 0.05 -11.55 18.33
CA ARG A 65 -0.02 -10.51 17.29
C ARG A 65 0.79 -10.88 16.05
N TYR A 66 1.99 -11.42 16.23
CA TYR A 66 2.83 -11.88 15.14
C TYR A 66 2.17 -13.02 14.35
N ARG A 67 1.60 -14.01 15.03
CA ARG A 67 0.86 -15.12 14.39
C ARG A 67 -0.36 -14.62 13.61
N LEU A 68 -1.12 -13.68 14.16
CA LEU A 68 -2.25 -13.05 13.47
C LEU A 68 -1.77 -12.29 12.23
N TYR A 69 -0.75 -11.45 12.37
CA TYR A 69 -0.17 -10.71 11.26
C TYR A 69 0.36 -11.63 10.14
N ARG A 70 0.95 -12.77 10.51
CA ARG A 70 1.50 -13.78 9.58
C ARG A 70 0.48 -14.83 9.14
N ASN A 71 -0.77 -14.77 9.59
CA ASN A 71 -1.83 -15.66 9.12
C ASN A 71 -2.23 -15.28 7.68
N PRO A 72 -2.25 -16.21 6.71
CA PRO A 72 -2.54 -15.89 5.31
C PRO A 72 -3.90 -15.20 5.08
N PHE A 73 -4.96 -15.60 5.79
CA PHE A 73 -6.27 -14.95 5.64
C PHE A 73 -6.24 -13.50 6.10
N ILE A 74 -5.59 -13.22 7.24
CA ILE A 74 -5.44 -11.85 7.74
C ILE A 74 -4.55 -11.05 6.79
N MET A 75 -3.41 -11.61 6.39
CA MET A 75 -2.41 -10.91 5.60
C MET A 75 -2.90 -10.59 4.17
N PHE A 76 -3.61 -11.52 3.52
CA PHE A 76 -4.06 -11.33 2.13
C PHE A 76 -5.47 -10.76 2.02
N ILE A 77 -6.34 -10.87 3.03
CA ILE A 77 -7.67 -10.23 2.98
C ILE A 77 -7.62 -8.87 3.65
N LEU A 78 -7.23 -8.80 4.92
CA LEU A 78 -7.24 -7.55 5.69
C LEU A 78 -6.03 -6.66 5.36
N GLY A 79 -4.90 -7.25 4.98
CA GLY A 79 -3.68 -6.52 4.62
C GLY A 79 -3.89 -5.52 3.48
N PRO A 80 -4.38 -5.94 2.29
CA PRO A 80 -4.66 -5.02 1.19
C PRO A 80 -5.69 -3.95 1.55
N ILE A 81 -6.77 -4.30 2.25
CA ILE A 81 -7.77 -3.34 2.74
C ILE A 81 -7.08 -2.25 3.57
N TYR A 82 -6.29 -2.66 4.56
CA TYR A 82 -5.58 -1.72 5.43
C TYR A 82 -4.57 -0.87 4.66
N VAL A 83 -3.76 -1.47 3.79
CA VAL A 83 -2.70 -0.74 3.09
C VAL A 83 -3.27 0.28 2.10
N PHE A 84 -4.22 -0.13 1.26
CA PHE A 84 -4.65 0.66 0.10
C PHE A 84 -5.74 1.67 0.49
N LEU A 85 -6.72 1.22 1.27
CA LEU A 85 -7.90 2.02 1.64
C LEU A 85 -7.67 2.87 2.88
N ILE A 86 -6.71 2.51 3.75
CA ILE A 86 -6.43 3.26 4.98
C ILE A 86 -5.03 3.89 4.92
N LYS A 87 -3.96 3.09 5.05
CA LYS A 87 -2.58 3.58 5.22
C LYS A 87 -2.15 4.52 4.09
N ASN A 88 -2.42 4.16 2.83
CA ASN A 88 -2.05 4.93 1.65
C ASN A 88 -2.83 6.25 1.49
N ARG A 89 -3.89 6.46 2.26
CA ARG A 89 -4.66 7.71 2.24
C ARG A 89 -4.01 8.81 3.09
N PHE A 90 -3.07 8.44 3.95
CA PHE A 90 -2.40 9.34 4.87
C PHE A 90 -0.91 9.48 4.56
N ASN A 91 -0.39 10.66 4.88
CA ASN A 91 1.02 10.95 4.74
C ASN A 91 1.84 10.27 5.85
N VAL A 92 2.93 9.62 5.45
CA VAL A 92 3.88 9.08 6.43
C VAL A 92 4.58 10.19 7.21
N LYS A 93 5.03 9.87 8.42
CA LYS A 93 5.84 10.79 9.23
C LYS A 93 7.08 11.23 8.42
N GLY A 94 7.39 12.53 8.45
CA GLY A 94 8.51 13.09 7.67
C GLY A 94 8.29 13.15 6.15
N ALA A 95 7.05 13.01 5.64
CA ALA A 95 6.77 13.22 4.22
C ALA A 95 7.15 14.65 3.77
N ARG A 96 7.91 14.75 2.67
CA ARG A 96 8.29 16.03 2.07
C ARG A 96 7.07 16.72 1.46
N ARG A 97 7.09 18.04 1.31
CA ARG A 97 5.95 18.82 0.75
C ARG A 97 5.40 18.24 -0.54
N LYS A 98 6.27 17.80 -1.47
CA LYS A 98 5.86 17.20 -2.75
C LYS A 98 5.13 15.87 -2.58
N GLU A 99 5.58 15.02 -1.67
CA GLU A 99 4.90 13.75 -1.35
C GLU A 99 3.53 14.03 -0.71
N ARG A 100 3.46 15.00 0.20
CA ARG A 100 2.20 15.39 0.86
C ARG A 100 1.12 15.80 -0.12
N TRP A 101 1.45 16.70 -1.03
CA TRP A 101 0.53 17.15 -2.06
C TRP A 101 0.19 16.04 -3.05
N ASN A 102 1.15 15.19 -3.42
CA ASN A 102 0.88 14.03 -4.26
C ASN A 102 -0.15 13.10 -3.62
N THR A 103 -0.04 12.79 -2.32
CA THR A 103 -1.03 11.98 -1.60
C THR A 103 -2.43 12.61 -1.66
N TYR A 104 -2.55 13.91 -1.39
CA TYR A 104 -3.85 14.59 -1.44
C TYR A 104 -4.45 14.62 -2.85
N PHE A 105 -3.65 14.91 -3.87
CA PHE A 105 -4.13 14.86 -5.26
C PHE A 105 -4.52 13.45 -5.69
N THR A 106 -3.78 12.43 -5.26
CA THR A 106 -4.14 11.04 -5.52
C THR A 106 -5.45 10.67 -4.82
N ASN A 107 -5.65 11.08 -3.56
CA ASN A 107 -6.92 10.86 -2.84
C ASN A 107 -8.10 11.51 -3.59
N ALA A 108 -7.95 12.79 -3.97
CA ALA A 108 -9.00 13.52 -4.69
C ALA A 108 -9.31 12.86 -6.04
N ALA A 109 -8.29 12.48 -6.81
CA ALA A 109 -8.47 11.80 -8.09
C ALA A 109 -9.15 10.44 -7.96
N ILE A 110 -8.83 9.66 -6.92
CA ILE A 110 -9.50 8.37 -6.65
C ILE A 110 -10.96 8.58 -6.32
N VAL A 111 -11.30 9.55 -5.45
CA VAL A 111 -12.69 9.87 -5.10
C VAL A 111 -13.46 10.32 -6.34
N LEU A 112 -12.88 11.20 -7.15
CA LEU A 112 -13.51 11.67 -8.38
C LEU A 112 -13.74 10.54 -9.38
N LEU A 113 -12.73 9.68 -9.60
CA LEU A 113 -12.85 8.55 -10.51
C LEU A 113 -13.88 7.53 -10.02
N ALA A 114 -13.88 7.19 -8.74
CA ALA A 114 -14.85 6.28 -8.15
C ALA A 114 -16.26 6.85 -8.21
N ALA A 115 -16.45 8.13 -7.86
CA ALA A 115 -17.74 8.80 -7.93
C ALA A 115 -18.27 8.87 -9.36
N ALA A 116 -17.45 9.29 -10.33
CA ALA A 116 -17.81 9.31 -11.75
C ALA A 116 -18.23 7.92 -12.24
N THR A 117 -17.49 6.88 -11.86
CA THR A 117 -17.81 5.50 -12.26
C THR A 117 -19.12 5.03 -11.61
N CYS A 118 -19.32 5.30 -10.33
CA CYS A 118 -20.58 4.98 -9.64
C CYS A 118 -21.79 5.70 -10.26
N LEU A 119 -21.63 6.94 -10.73
CA LEU A 119 -22.68 7.68 -11.42
C LEU A 119 -23.01 7.09 -12.81
N LEU A 120 -22.02 6.50 -13.49
CA LEU A 120 -22.19 5.91 -14.82
C LEU A 120 -22.80 4.51 -14.79
N VAL A 121 -22.40 3.66 -13.84
CA VAL A 121 -22.80 2.24 -13.83
C VAL A 121 -23.57 1.81 -12.58
N GLY A 122 -23.75 2.69 -11.60
CA GLY A 122 -24.31 2.36 -10.29
C GLY A 122 -23.23 1.88 -9.30
N TRP A 123 -23.40 2.23 -8.03
CA TRP A 123 -22.43 1.88 -6.98
C TRP A 123 -22.34 0.36 -6.72
N GLU A 124 -23.45 -0.37 -6.89
CA GLU A 124 -23.51 -1.83 -6.75
C GLU A 124 -22.63 -2.53 -7.78
N ASN A 125 -22.80 -2.18 -9.07
CA ASN A 125 -21.99 -2.71 -10.17
C ASN A 125 -20.52 -2.31 -10.02
N PHE A 126 -20.26 -1.07 -9.58
CA PHE A 126 -18.90 -0.64 -9.26
C PHE A 126 -18.26 -1.55 -8.22
N LEU A 127 -18.94 -1.86 -7.11
CA LEU A 127 -18.39 -2.73 -6.07
C LEU A 127 -18.23 -4.18 -6.52
N LEU A 128 -19.19 -4.71 -7.29
CA LEU A 128 -19.13 -6.08 -7.82
C LEU A 128 -17.97 -6.28 -8.79
N VAL A 129 -17.56 -5.24 -9.51
CA VAL A 129 -16.41 -5.28 -10.43
C VAL A 129 -15.11 -4.90 -9.73
N GLN A 130 -15.07 -3.72 -9.11
CA GLN A 130 -13.86 -3.16 -8.52
C GLN A 130 -13.43 -3.92 -7.26
N GLY A 131 -14.37 -4.41 -6.44
CA GLY A 131 -14.09 -5.13 -5.20
C GLY A 131 -13.22 -6.38 -5.40
N PRO A 132 -13.61 -7.33 -6.28
CA PRO A 132 -12.79 -8.48 -6.60
C PRO A 132 -11.45 -8.12 -7.23
N ILE A 133 -11.43 -7.18 -8.19
CA ILE A 133 -10.18 -6.70 -8.82
C ILE A 133 -9.23 -6.17 -7.75
N PHE A 134 -9.75 -5.34 -6.84
CA PHE A 134 -9.00 -4.76 -5.74
C PHE A 134 -8.43 -5.83 -4.81
N LEU A 135 -9.26 -6.77 -4.33
CA LEU A 135 -8.82 -7.79 -3.39
C LEU A 135 -7.79 -8.73 -4.00
N ILE A 136 -8.01 -9.20 -5.23
CA ILE A 136 -7.10 -10.15 -5.90
C ILE A 136 -5.77 -9.46 -6.22
N SER A 137 -5.80 -8.30 -6.87
CA SER A 137 -4.57 -7.57 -7.22
C SER A 137 -3.81 -7.09 -5.99
N GLY A 138 -4.53 -6.63 -4.95
CA GLY A 138 -3.95 -6.22 -3.70
C GLY A 138 -3.28 -7.38 -2.94
N SER A 139 -3.91 -8.57 -2.94
CA SER A 139 -3.34 -9.78 -2.33
C SER A 139 -2.03 -10.19 -3.00
N ILE A 140 -2.03 -10.24 -4.34
CA ILE A 140 -0.83 -10.56 -5.13
C ILE A 140 0.24 -9.50 -4.90
N GLY A 141 -0.12 -8.23 -4.83
CA GLY A 141 0.82 -7.14 -4.56
C GLY A 141 1.42 -7.15 -3.15
N VAL A 142 0.76 -7.73 -2.15
CA VAL A 142 1.32 -7.94 -0.80
C VAL A 142 2.27 -9.15 -0.78
N TRP A 143 2.07 -10.13 -1.66
CA TRP A 143 2.92 -11.32 -1.76
C TRP A 143 4.29 -11.04 -2.39
N LEU A 144 4.33 -10.17 -3.39
CA LEU A 144 5.53 -9.81 -4.18
C LEU A 144 6.43 -8.81 -3.44
#